data_AF-A0A963Q1X1-F1
#
_entry.id   AF-A0A963Q1X1-F1
#
_cell.length_a   1.000
_cell.length_b   1.000
_cell.length_c   1.000
_cell.angle_alpha   90.00
_cell.angle_beta   90.00
_cell.angle_gamma   90.00
#
_symmetry.space_group_name_H-M   'P 1'
#
loop_
_entity.id
_entity.type
_entity.pdbx_description
1 polymer ?
#
loop_
_entity_poly.entity_id
_entity_poly.type
_entity_poly.pdbx_seq_one_letter_code
_entity_poly.pdbx_strand_id
1 'polypeptide(L)'
;VTSDVGQHQMWAAQYYKFNEPRRWINSGGLGTMGVGIPYAMGIKLARPESEVYCVTGEGSVQMCIQELSTCLQYNTPIKVLALNNRYLGMVRQWQEIEYSGRYSHSYMDALPNFVKLAEAYGHVGMLIERPQDVEPALREARKLKDRTVFMDFRTDPTENVFPMVQAGKGITEMLLGAEDL
;
A
#
# COMPACT_ATOMS: atom_id res chain seq x y z
N VAL A 1 -6.39 9.24 3.89
CA VAL A 1 -5.64 8.05 3.45
C VAL A 1 -5.15 8.31 2.06
N THR A 2 -3.88 8.04 1.81
CA THR A 2 -3.33 7.98 0.45
C THR A 2 -3.10 6.53 0.06
N SER A 3 -3.04 6.29 -1.24
CA SER A 3 -2.60 4.99 -1.75
C SER A 3 -1.68 5.14 -2.94
N ASP A 4 -0.76 4.18 -3.03
CA ASP A 4 -0.13 3.82 -4.29
C ASP A 4 -1.11 3.01 -5.17
N VAL A 5 -0.57 2.35 -6.20
CA VAL A 5 -1.34 1.64 -7.22
C VAL A 5 -1.05 0.14 -7.16
N GLY A 6 -2.10 -0.68 -7.21
CA GLY A 6 -2.03 -2.15 -7.14
C GLY A 6 -3.21 -2.77 -6.38
N GLN A 7 -3.07 -4.02 -5.92
CA GLN A 7 -4.12 -4.69 -5.14
C GLN A 7 -4.43 -3.96 -3.83
N HIS A 8 -3.39 -3.49 -3.13
CA HIS A 8 -3.53 -2.70 -1.90
C HIS A 8 -4.40 -1.45 -2.09
N GLN A 9 -4.39 -0.82 -3.26
CA GLN A 9 -5.24 0.32 -3.59
C GLN A 9 -6.72 -0.07 -3.63
N MET A 10 -7.01 -1.23 -4.20
CA MET A 10 -8.38 -1.76 -4.30
C MET A 10 -8.89 -2.16 -2.93
N TRP A 11 -8.11 -2.90 -2.15
CA TRP A 11 -8.47 -3.28 -0.79
C TRP A 11 -8.65 -2.07 0.12
N ALA A 12 -7.80 -1.05 0.02
CA ALA A 12 -7.99 0.20 0.75
C ALA A 12 -9.30 0.90 0.35
N ALA A 13 -9.67 0.89 -0.94
CA ALA A 13 -10.93 1.45 -1.42
C ALA A 13 -12.16 0.64 -0.98
N GLN A 14 -12.05 -0.70 -0.93
CA GLN A 14 -13.14 -1.61 -0.60
C GLN A 14 -13.41 -1.68 0.91
N TYR A 15 -12.36 -1.83 1.72
CA TYR A 15 -12.50 -2.13 3.15
C TYR A 15 -12.44 -0.90 4.05
N TYR A 16 -11.82 0.20 3.61
CA TYR A 16 -11.78 1.41 4.41
C TYR A 16 -13.01 2.29 4.16
N LYS A 17 -13.76 2.60 5.22
CA LYS A 17 -14.95 3.45 5.14
C LYS A 17 -14.57 4.92 5.23
N PHE A 18 -14.57 5.61 4.08
CA PHE A 18 -14.37 7.07 4.03
C PHE A 18 -15.68 7.78 4.37
N ASN A 19 -15.68 8.56 5.45
CA ASN A 19 -16.89 9.24 5.97
C ASN A 19 -16.94 10.75 5.66
N GLU A 20 -15.92 11.30 4.99
CA GLU A 20 -15.85 12.71 4.62
C GLU A 20 -15.25 12.90 3.22
N PRO A 21 -15.57 14.01 2.51
CA PRO A 21 -14.93 14.34 1.25
C PRO A 21 -13.41 14.52 1.38
N ARG A 22 -12.68 14.25 0.29
CA ARG A 22 -11.22 14.45 0.20
C ARG A 22 -10.43 13.63 1.25
N ARG A 23 -10.94 12.45 1.64
CA ARG A 23 -10.26 11.50 2.55
C ARG A 23 -9.59 10.32 1.84
N TRP A 24 -9.86 10.15 0.56
CA TRP A 24 -9.22 9.17 -0.33
C TRP A 24 -8.45 9.88 -1.43
N ILE A 25 -7.13 9.70 -1.47
CA ILE A 25 -6.24 10.35 -2.42
C ILE A 25 -5.36 9.28 -3.07
N ASN A 26 -5.52 9.06 -4.37
CA ASN A 26 -4.72 8.08 -5.12
C ASN A 26 -4.52 8.55 -6.57
N SER A 27 -3.70 7.81 -7.33
CA SER A 27 -3.62 7.96 -8.79
C SER A 27 -4.59 6.98 -9.45
N GLY A 28 -5.77 7.46 -9.84
CA GLY A 28 -6.80 6.66 -10.50
C GLY A 28 -6.62 6.61 -12.02
N GLY A 29 -6.62 7.78 -12.67
CA GLY A 29 -6.62 7.86 -14.14
C GLY A 29 -5.35 7.33 -14.80
N LEU A 30 -4.17 7.78 -14.34
CA LEU A 30 -2.89 7.34 -14.88
C LEU A 30 -2.35 6.07 -14.20
N GLY A 31 -2.76 5.79 -12.95
CA GLY A 31 -2.29 4.62 -12.22
C GLY A 31 -0.78 4.68 -11.89
N THR A 32 -0.29 5.85 -11.49
CA THR A 32 1.13 6.05 -11.18
C THR A 32 1.53 5.42 -9.84
N MET A 33 2.40 4.42 -9.88
CA MET A 33 3.06 3.85 -8.69
C MET A 33 4.12 4.82 -8.14
N GLY A 34 4.32 4.85 -6.82
CA GLY A 34 5.29 5.71 -6.13
C GLY A 34 4.73 7.06 -5.64
N VAL A 35 3.44 7.33 -5.86
CA VAL A 35 2.78 8.59 -5.47
C VAL A 35 2.34 8.60 -4.00
N GLY A 36 2.23 7.43 -3.35
CA GLY A 36 1.60 7.29 -2.04
C GLY A 36 2.26 8.14 -0.94
N ILE A 37 3.58 8.04 -0.79
CA ILE A 37 4.36 8.83 0.18
C ILE A 37 4.35 10.34 -0.18
N PRO A 38 4.67 10.75 -1.43
CA PRO A 38 4.57 12.16 -1.83
C PRO A 38 3.20 12.80 -1.52
N TYR A 39 2.10 12.10 -1.82
CA TYR A 39 0.75 12.58 -1.51
C TYR A 39 0.53 12.69 0.00
N ALA A 40 0.96 11.69 0.77
CA ALA A 40 0.81 11.69 2.23
C ALA A 40 1.56 12.87 2.87
N MET A 41 2.79 13.12 2.40
CA MET A 41 3.59 14.27 2.81
C MET A 41 2.87 15.59 2.50
N GLY A 42 2.38 15.76 1.27
CA GLY A 42 1.67 16.98 0.86
C GLY A 42 0.42 17.23 1.72
N ILE A 43 -0.35 16.18 2.02
CA ILE A 43 -1.50 16.27 2.92
C ILE A 43 -1.07 16.65 4.33
N LYS A 44 0.00 16.04 4.85
CA LYS A 44 0.47 16.33 6.21
C LYS A 44 0.91 17.79 6.36
N LEU A 45 1.56 18.36 5.33
CA LEU A 45 1.87 19.79 5.27
C LEU A 45 0.60 20.67 5.20
N ALA A 46 -0.37 20.28 4.37
CA ALA A 46 -1.62 21.04 4.23
C ALA A 46 -2.57 20.89 5.43
N ARG A 47 -2.44 19.82 6.21
CA ARG A 47 -3.28 19.46 7.36
C ARG A 47 -2.42 18.91 8.52
N PRO A 48 -1.64 19.76 9.21
CA PRO A 48 -0.69 19.31 10.24
C PRO A 48 -1.33 18.47 11.36
N GLU A 49 -2.56 18.79 11.76
CA GLU A 49 -3.28 18.09 12.83
C GLU A 49 -3.89 16.75 12.39
N SER A 50 -3.96 16.47 11.08
CA SER A 50 -4.56 15.23 10.58
C SER A 50 -3.59 14.05 10.72
N GLU A 51 -4.14 12.88 11.08
CA GLU A 51 -3.42 11.62 10.93
C GLU A 51 -3.44 11.21 9.45
N VAL A 52 -2.27 10.98 8.87
CA VAL A 52 -2.13 10.65 7.45
C VAL A 52 -1.53 9.27 7.32
N TYR A 53 -2.30 8.38 6.70
CA TYR A 53 -1.95 6.99 6.43
C TYR A 53 -1.76 6.80 4.92
N CYS A 54 -0.64 6.22 4.52
CA CYS A 54 -0.33 5.81 3.15
C CYS A 54 -0.40 4.28 3.08
N VAL A 55 -1.35 3.74 2.33
CA VAL A 55 -1.44 2.30 2.04
C VAL A 55 -0.70 2.04 0.73
N THR A 56 0.32 1.21 0.77
CA THR A 56 1.20 0.96 -0.38
C THR A 56 1.54 -0.51 -0.52
N GLY A 57 2.12 -0.88 -1.65
CA GLY A 57 2.73 -2.18 -1.89
C GLY A 57 4.24 -2.02 -1.98
N GLU A 58 4.97 -3.10 -1.74
CA GLU A 58 6.43 -3.13 -1.73
C GLU A 58 7.06 -2.78 -3.10
N GLY A 59 6.38 -3.07 -4.21
CA GLY A 59 6.81 -2.62 -5.54
C GLY A 59 6.64 -1.11 -5.73
N SER A 60 5.50 -0.57 -5.31
CA SER A 60 5.18 0.86 -5.47
C SER A 60 6.02 1.75 -4.58
N VAL A 61 6.19 1.36 -3.31
CA VAL A 61 6.94 2.17 -2.35
C VAL A 61 8.41 2.35 -2.76
N GLN A 62 9.02 1.34 -3.40
CA GLN A 62 10.40 1.43 -3.86
C GLN A 62 10.62 2.49 -4.94
N MET A 63 9.59 2.88 -5.70
CA MET A 63 9.73 3.88 -6.76
C MET A 63 10.09 5.27 -6.22
N CYS A 64 9.63 5.60 -5.01
CA CYS A 64 9.84 6.91 -4.38
C CYS A 64 10.24 6.78 -2.90
N ILE A 65 10.95 5.70 -2.53
CA ILE A 65 11.30 5.44 -1.12
C ILE A 65 12.23 6.51 -0.53
N GLN A 66 13.01 7.19 -1.39
CA GLN A 66 13.89 8.29 -1.00
C GLN A 66 13.14 9.46 -0.33
N GLU A 67 11.82 9.58 -0.55
CA GLU A 67 10.99 10.60 0.08
C GLU A 67 10.83 10.41 1.60
N LEU A 68 11.28 9.27 2.15
CA LEU A 68 11.52 9.14 3.58
C LEU A 68 12.53 10.20 4.08
N SER A 69 13.57 10.52 3.30
CA SER A 69 14.47 11.63 3.62
C SER A 69 13.73 12.97 3.66
N THR A 70 12.86 13.22 2.70
CA THR A 70 12.03 14.43 2.64
C THR A 70 11.07 14.51 3.83
N CYS A 71 10.52 13.38 4.26
CA CYS A 71 9.67 13.32 5.45
C CYS A 71 10.41 13.74 6.72
N LEU A 72 11.69 13.38 6.85
CA LEU A 72 12.53 13.82 7.95
C LEU A 72 12.84 15.32 7.85
N GLN A 73 13.29 15.76 6.67
CA GLN A 73 13.65 17.16 6.37
C GLN A 73 12.54 18.14 6.75
N TYR A 74 11.29 17.81 6.43
CA TYR A 74 10.14 18.70 6.62
C TYR A 74 9.24 18.30 7.79
N ASN A 75 9.66 17.34 8.61
CA ASN A 75 8.92 16.85 9.76
C ASN A 75 7.44 16.52 9.41
N THR A 76 7.24 15.59 8.48
CA THR A 76 5.90 15.14 8.05
C THR A 76 5.63 13.74 8.56
N PRO A 77 5.19 13.58 9.84
CA PRO A 77 5.04 12.29 10.49
C PRO A 77 3.80 11.55 9.96
N ILE A 78 4.00 10.82 8.87
CA ILE A 78 2.98 9.98 8.23
C ILE A 78 3.09 8.53 8.72
N LYS A 79 2.06 7.73 8.46
CA LYS A 79 2.04 6.29 8.73
C LYS A 79 2.02 5.56 7.40
N VAL A 80 3.08 4.80 7.10
CA VAL A 80 3.19 4.03 5.87
C VAL A 80 2.85 2.58 6.17
N LEU A 81 1.89 2.01 5.44
CA LEU A 81 1.34 0.68 5.59
C LEU A 81 1.68 -0.06 4.30
N ALA A 82 2.85 -0.68 4.28
CA ALA A 82 3.29 -1.47 3.14
C ALA A 82 2.70 -2.88 3.27
N LEU A 83 1.73 -3.22 2.42
CA LEU A 83 1.21 -4.57 2.28
C LEU A 83 2.15 -5.33 1.37
N ASN A 84 3.05 -6.09 1.98
CA ASN A 84 4.18 -6.72 1.33
C ASN A 84 3.88 -8.17 0.99
N ASN A 85 3.47 -8.40 -0.26
CA ASN A 85 3.18 -9.72 -0.79
C ASN A 85 4.32 -10.28 -1.67
N ARG A 86 5.41 -9.54 -1.84
CA ARG A 86 6.58 -9.87 -2.67
C ARG A 86 6.29 -10.01 -4.17
N TYR A 87 5.22 -9.38 -4.66
CA TYR A 87 4.84 -9.33 -6.05
C TYR A 87 4.35 -7.93 -6.46
N LEU A 88 4.45 -7.63 -7.75
CA LEU A 88 3.56 -6.70 -8.41
C LEU A 88 2.15 -7.31 -8.47
N GLY A 89 1.47 -7.37 -7.31
CA GLY A 89 0.30 -8.22 -7.07
C GLY A 89 -0.83 -8.07 -8.10
N MET A 90 -1.10 -6.84 -8.57
CA MET A 90 -2.13 -6.63 -9.60
C MET A 90 -1.73 -7.26 -10.93
N VAL A 91 -0.46 -7.16 -11.34
CA VAL A 91 0.05 -7.81 -12.55
C VAL A 91 0.07 -9.34 -12.37
N ARG A 92 0.47 -9.82 -11.18
CA ARG A 92 0.46 -11.24 -10.84
C ARG A 92 -0.93 -11.85 -10.93
N GLN A 93 -1.96 -11.17 -10.40
CA GLN A 93 -3.36 -11.59 -10.50
C GLN A 93 -3.79 -11.77 -11.96
N TRP A 94 -3.49 -10.80 -12.84
CA TRP A 94 -3.82 -10.94 -14.27
C TRP A 94 -3.05 -12.06 -14.95
N GLN A 95 -1.77 -12.27 -14.59
CA GLN A 95 -0.98 -13.39 -15.10
C GLN A 95 -1.52 -14.75 -14.66
N GLU A 96 -2.07 -14.82 -13.45
CA GLU A 96 -2.73 -16.02 -12.94
C GLU A 96 -3.98 -16.34 -13.74
N ILE A 97 -4.87 -15.37 -13.87
CA ILE A 97 -6.21 -15.55 -14.46
C ILE A 97 -6.16 -15.72 -15.98
N GLU A 98 -5.41 -14.87 -16.69
CA GLU A 98 -5.46 -14.83 -18.18
C GLU A 98 -4.30 -15.58 -18.84
N TYR A 99 -3.21 -15.86 -18.10
CA TYR A 99 -1.98 -16.40 -18.66
C TYR A 99 -1.53 -17.70 -17.98
N SER A 100 -2.48 -18.46 -17.41
CA SER A 100 -2.25 -19.79 -16.83
C SER A 100 -1.13 -19.81 -15.78
N GLY A 101 -1.06 -18.78 -14.93
CA GLY A 101 -0.03 -18.70 -13.88
C GLY A 101 1.39 -18.45 -14.38
N ARG A 102 1.57 -17.94 -15.61
CA ARG A 102 2.90 -17.60 -16.16
C ARG A 102 3.39 -16.25 -15.61
N TYR A 103 4.02 -16.30 -14.44
CA TYR A 103 4.51 -15.11 -13.74
C TYR A 103 5.78 -14.52 -14.40
N SER A 104 5.59 -13.60 -15.34
CA SER A 104 6.69 -12.95 -16.06
C SER A 104 7.09 -11.64 -15.38
N HIS A 105 8.23 -11.66 -14.68
CA HIS A 105 8.85 -10.49 -14.03
C HIS A 105 7.92 -9.71 -13.07
N SER A 106 6.92 -10.38 -12.49
CA SER A 106 6.02 -9.81 -11.50
C SER A 106 6.40 -10.15 -10.06
N TYR A 107 7.38 -11.04 -9.86
CA TYR A 107 7.94 -11.39 -8.54
C TYR A 107 9.00 -10.37 -8.10
N MET A 108 9.16 -10.20 -6.78
CA MET A 108 10.08 -9.24 -6.18
C MET A 108 10.97 -9.93 -5.14
N ASP A 109 12.03 -10.63 -5.60
CA ASP A 109 12.91 -11.34 -4.66
C ASP A 109 13.97 -10.46 -3.99
N ALA A 110 14.40 -9.41 -4.67
CA ALA A 110 15.48 -8.52 -4.25
C ALA A 110 15.01 -7.35 -3.37
N LEU A 111 13.96 -7.55 -2.56
CA LEU A 111 13.44 -6.48 -1.69
C LEU A 111 14.42 -6.12 -0.57
N PRO A 112 14.55 -4.83 -0.23
CA PRO A 112 15.35 -4.42 0.91
C PRO A 112 14.65 -4.80 2.23
N ASN A 113 15.41 -4.75 3.33
CA ASN A 113 14.80 -4.72 4.64
C ASN A 113 14.22 -3.31 4.89
N PHE A 114 12.91 -3.17 4.75
CA PHE A 114 12.23 -1.89 4.88
C PHE A 114 12.31 -1.29 6.29
N VAL A 115 12.39 -2.11 7.34
CA VAL A 115 12.58 -1.63 8.72
C VAL A 115 13.91 -0.92 8.84
N LYS A 116 15.00 -1.57 8.44
CA LYS A 116 16.35 -0.99 8.45
C LYS A 116 16.46 0.24 7.54
N LEU A 117 15.78 0.21 6.40
CA LEU A 117 15.76 1.34 5.47
C LEU A 117 15.05 2.57 6.08
N ALA A 118 13.91 2.37 6.74
CA ALA A 118 13.22 3.43 7.46
C ALA A 118 14.09 4.01 8.58
N GLU A 119 14.75 3.15 9.36
CA GLU A 119 15.69 3.56 10.41
C GLU A 119 16.88 4.36 9.86
N ALA A 120 17.43 3.96 8.71
CA ALA A 120 18.51 4.67 8.04
C ALA A 120 18.12 6.10 7.61
N TYR A 121 16.85 6.32 7.26
CA TYR A 121 16.29 7.66 7.00
C TYR A 121 15.87 8.42 8.26
N GLY A 122 16.13 7.89 9.47
CA GLY A 122 15.73 8.53 10.72
C GLY A 122 14.26 8.36 11.05
N HIS A 123 13.59 7.29 10.57
CA HIS A 123 12.19 6.92 10.87
C HIS A 123 12.05 5.62 11.66
N VAL A 124 10.85 5.32 12.14
CA VAL A 124 10.59 4.09 12.88
C VAL A 124 10.14 3.02 11.91
N GLY A 125 10.82 1.88 11.89
CA GLY A 125 10.40 0.70 11.14
C GLY A 125 9.70 -0.32 12.04
N MET A 126 8.66 -0.96 11.54
CA MET A 126 7.95 -2.07 12.19
C MET A 126 7.75 -3.19 11.19
N LEU A 127 8.09 -4.42 11.56
CA LEU A 127 7.77 -5.62 10.78
C LEU A 127 6.60 -6.33 11.45
N ILE A 128 5.56 -6.64 10.69
CA ILE A 128 4.36 -7.32 11.16
C ILE A 128 4.17 -8.57 10.32
N GLU A 129 4.32 -9.74 10.94
CA GLU A 129 4.30 -11.02 10.23
C GLU A 129 3.08 -11.88 10.55
N ARG A 130 2.38 -11.60 11.64
CA ARG A 130 1.26 -12.42 12.11
C ARG A 130 0.00 -11.57 12.30
N PRO A 131 -1.20 -12.11 11.99
CA PRO A 131 -2.44 -11.36 12.12
C PRO A 131 -2.69 -10.76 13.51
N GLN A 132 -2.33 -11.47 14.57
CA GLN A 132 -2.50 -10.99 15.95
C GLN A 132 -1.66 -9.75 16.31
N ASP A 133 -0.61 -9.45 15.53
CA ASP A 133 0.29 -8.34 15.78
C ASP A 133 -0.17 -7.04 15.07
N VAL A 134 -1.18 -7.11 14.19
CA VAL A 134 -1.66 -5.98 13.39
C VAL A 134 -2.24 -4.86 14.25
N GLU A 135 -3.21 -5.16 15.13
CA GLU A 135 -3.83 -4.15 15.97
C GLU A 135 -2.83 -3.52 16.96
N PRO A 136 -2.00 -4.30 17.69
CA PRO A 136 -0.94 -3.74 18.53
C PRO A 136 0.00 -2.80 17.78
N ALA A 137 0.47 -3.18 16.58
CA ALA A 137 1.36 -2.36 15.76
C ALA A 137 0.71 -1.04 15.34
N LEU A 138 -0.55 -1.07 14.88
CA LEU A 138 -1.29 0.14 14.51
C LEU A 138 -1.48 1.08 15.70
N ARG A 139 -1.79 0.54 16.89
CA ARG A 139 -1.91 1.33 18.12
C ARG A 139 -0.59 1.98 18.50
N GLU A 140 0.52 1.26 18.37
CA GLU A 140 1.85 1.80 18.67
C GLU A 140 2.28 2.88 17.67
N ALA A 141 2.14 2.60 16.37
CA ALA A 141 2.44 3.54 15.30
C ALA A 141 1.65 4.86 15.44
N ARG A 142 0.41 4.79 15.94
CA ARG A 142 -0.45 5.94 16.17
C ARG A 142 0.02 6.84 17.32
N LYS A 143 0.70 6.30 18.34
CA LYS A 143 1.23 7.09 19.48
C LYS A 143 2.39 7.99 19.06
N LEU A 144 3.17 7.55 18.09
CA LEU A 144 4.32 8.29 17.56
C LEU A 144 3.81 9.47 16.72
N LYS A 145 3.96 10.71 17.19
CA LYS A 145 3.42 11.91 16.51
C LYS A 145 4.47 12.79 15.84
N ASP A 146 5.74 12.54 16.12
CA ASP A 146 6.91 13.33 15.76
C ASP A 146 7.77 12.68 14.68
N ARG A 147 7.48 11.42 14.31
CA ARG A 147 8.22 10.69 13.28
C ARG A 147 7.32 9.88 12.35
N THR A 148 7.79 9.69 11.13
CA THR A 148 7.18 8.73 10.21
C THR A 148 7.38 7.32 10.73
N VAL A 149 6.35 6.50 10.58
CA VAL A 149 6.39 5.09 10.95
C VAL A 149 6.13 4.28 9.70
N PHE A 150 7.08 3.43 9.35
CA PHE A 150 6.98 2.49 8.25
C PHE A 150 6.63 1.10 8.80
N MET A 151 5.44 0.61 8.48
CA MET A 151 4.97 -0.72 8.86
C MET A 151 5.00 -1.63 7.62
N ASP A 152 5.86 -2.63 7.66
CA ASP A 152 6.00 -3.69 6.66
C ASP A 152 5.14 -4.88 7.09
N PHE A 153 3.95 -5.01 6.50
CA PHE A 153 3.01 -6.11 6.77
C PHE A 153 3.26 -7.24 5.79
N ARG A 154 3.65 -8.43 6.28
CA ARG A 154 3.69 -9.64 5.44
C ARG A 154 2.27 -10.10 5.16
N THR A 155 1.93 -10.19 3.89
CA THR A 155 0.62 -10.63 3.41
C THR A 155 0.76 -11.83 2.50
N ASP A 156 -0.31 -12.60 2.35
CA ASP A 156 -0.33 -13.78 1.50
C ASP A 156 -0.05 -13.41 0.02
N PRO A 157 0.98 -14.00 -0.61
CA PRO A 157 1.32 -13.74 -2.00
C PRO A 157 0.29 -14.26 -3.01
N THR A 158 -0.65 -15.13 -2.64
CA THR A 158 -1.62 -15.73 -3.59
C THR A 158 -2.95 -15.01 -3.65
N GLU A 159 -3.19 -14.02 -2.77
CA GLU A 159 -4.48 -13.32 -2.70
C GLU A 159 -4.82 -12.51 -3.96
N ASN A 160 -6.11 -12.44 -4.29
CA ASN A 160 -6.63 -11.72 -5.45
C ASN A 160 -7.72 -10.72 -5.04
N VAL A 161 -7.88 -9.66 -5.83
CA VAL A 161 -8.91 -8.64 -5.60
C VAL A 161 -10.21 -9.09 -6.25
N PHE A 162 -11.27 -9.14 -5.43
CA PHE A 162 -12.64 -9.42 -5.84
C PHE A 162 -13.63 -8.42 -5.18
N PRO A 163 -14.86 -8.25 -5.72
CA PRO A 163 -15.31 -8.76 -7.01
C PRO A 163 -14.56 -8.10 -8.17
N MET A 164 -14.52 -8.76 -9.33
CA MET A 164 -13.80 -8.29 -10.51
C MET A 164 -14.70 -8.38 -11.76
N VAL A 165 -14.80 -7.27 -12.50
CA VAL A 165 -15.36 -7.26 -13.87
C VAL A 165 -14.18 -7.29 -14.84
N GLN A 166 -14.08 -8.34 -15.65
CA GLN A 166 -13.02 -8.44 -16.65
C GLN A 166 -13.19 -7.37 -17.76
N ALA A 167 -12.09 -7.02 -18.42
CA ALA A 167 -12.10 -6.05 -19.49
C ALA A 167 -13.06 -6.49 -20.61
N GLY A 168 -13.95 -5.57 -21.03
CA GLY A 168 -14.96 -5.84 -22.06
C GLY A 168 -16.23 -6.55 -21.58
N LYS A 169 -16.36 -6.86 -20.28
CA LYS A 169 -17.57 -7.44 -19.69
C LYS A 169 -18.52 -6.39 -19.10
N GLY A 170 -19.80 -6.75 -18.97
CA GLY A 170 -20.80 -5.92 -18.30
C GLY A 170 -20.63 -5.89 -16.78
N ILE A 171 -21.12 -4.84 -16.12
CA ILE A 171 -21.05 -4.71 -14.65
C ILE A 171 -21.81 -5.83 -13.91
N THR A 172 -22.70 -6.54 -14.59
CA THR A 172 -23.45 -7.69 -14.06
C THR A 172 -22.72 -9.03 -14.23
N GLU A 173 -21.59 -9.06 -14.93
CA GLU A 173 -20.77 -10.26 -15.20
C GLU A 173 -19.53 -10.27 -14.30
N MET A 174 -19.74 -10.15 -12.98
CA MET A 174 -18.65 -10.13 -12.00
C MET A 174 -18.21 -11.54 -11.62
N LEU A 175 -16.90 -11.72 -11.48
CA LEU A 175 -16.31 -12.78 -10.67
C LEU A 175 -16.37 -12.32 -9.21
N LEU A 176 -17.02 -13.09 -8.34
CA LEU A 176 -17.26 -12.76 -6.94
C LEU A 176 -16.15 -13.28 -6.02
N GLY A 177 -15.47 -14.36 -6.40
CA GLY A 177 -14.38 -14.95 -5.63
C GLY A 177 -13.48 -15.85 -6.47
N ALA A 178 -12.51 -16.48 -5.81
CA ALA A 178 -11.57 -17.39 -6.46
C ALA A 178 -12.25 -18.67 -6.97
N GLU A 179 -13.40 -19.02 -6.39
CA GLU A 179 -14.27 -20.12 -6.80
C GLU A 179 -14.89 -19.93 -8.20
N ASP A 180 -14.88 -18.70 -8.72
CA ASP A 180 -15.43 -18.37 -10.05
C ASP A 180 -14.37 -18.43 -11.17
N LEU A 181 -13.11 -18.76 -10.85
CA LEU A 181 -11.97 -18.83 -11.78
C LEU A 181 -11.82 -20.19 -12.49
#